data_AF-A0A3N5RCK6-F1
#
_entry.id   AF-A0A3N5RCK6-F1
#
_cell.length_a   1.000
_cell.length_b   1.000
_cell.length_c   1.000
_cell.angle_alpha   90.00
_cell.angle_beta   90.00
_cell.angle_gamma   90.00
#
_symmetry.space_group_name_H-M   'P 1'
#
loop_
_entity.id
_entity.type
_entity.pdbx_description
1 polymer ?
#
loop_
_entity_poly.entity_id
_entity_poly.type
_entity_poly.pdbx_seq_one_letter_code
_entity_poly.pdbx_strand_id
1 'polypeptide(L)'
;MFPRVQGPIRADIIVAASNSSPRSKAHADIVCEGYHDEVALLQSLTQAGLYTTDMDASPSNKREVRCYGRHSVVWLPGDYSLDATLTIPDMADSVIGAEGAYFHFQPKHGDAVVVTGMMRSRYLFGTIETTSDGVALKVEPSGAEDWKSGRSNPAMGIQMSKISFLGLIGKDQNGKGLSVDLACTNAFEGTDISGFETGVYVESAGQGKFDTNWFWFSYIRRCITCIQECGGRVDDNVWRVNVDACLPGSIGLRTAAIYGKWYVIMGANPELPGNRAVVLDPGARYNIIEVHPPLADFPWEDNSGNDTNIILSLRDHGTR
;
A
#
# COMPACT_ATOMS: atom_id res chain seq x y z
N MET A 1 9.10 -1.89 -20.71
CA MET A 1 8.48 -0.69 -21.32
C MET A 1 7.15 -1.15 -21.91
N PHE A 2 6.04 -1.00 -21.16
CA PHE A 2 4.71 -1.39 -21.64
C PHE A 2 4.15 -0.27 -22.55
N PRO A 3 3.45 -0.62 -23.64
CA PRO A 3 2.83 0.39 -24.49
C PRO A 3 1.74 1.12 -23.70
N ARG A 4 1.86 2.46 -23.60
CA ARG A 4 0.76 3.32 -23.15
C ARG A 4 -0.37 3.21 -24.16
N VAL A 5 -1.43 2.50 -23.82
CA VAL A 5 -2.70 2.60 -24.55
C VAL A 5 -3.28 3.98 -24.22
N GLN A 6 -2.92 4.97 -25.03
CA GLN A 6 -3.50 6.32 -25.00
C GLN A 6 -4.82 6.32 -25.81
N GLY A 7 -5.84 5.65 -25.27
CA GLY A 7 -7.23 6.02 -25.55
C GLY A 7 -7.77 6.77 -24.33
N PRO A 8 -8.67 7.76 -24.48
CA PRO A 8 -9.33 8.34 -23.32
C PRO A 8 -10.09 7.21 -22.62
N ILE A 9 -9.68 6.87 -21.40
CA ILE A 9 -10.49 6.02 -20.52
C ILE A 9 -11.79 6.78 -20.33
N ARG A 10 -12.88 6.26 -20.93
CA ARG A 10 -14.21 6.83 -20.72
C ARG A 10 -14.63 6.38 -19.32
N ALA A 11 -14.56 7.30 -18.36
CA ALA A 11 -15.06 7.09 -17.03
C ALA A 11 -16.59 6.95 -17.07
N ASP A 12 -17.14 6.07 -16.23
CA ASP A 12 -18.59 5.96 -16.04
C ASP A 12 -19.08 7.08 -15.12
N ILE A 13 -18.26 7.49 -14.14
CA ILE A 13 -18.54 8.58 -13.22
C ILE A 13 -17.31 9.47 -13.09
N ILE A 14 -17.53 10.79 -13.19
CA ILE A 14 -16.51 11.82 -13.01
C ILE A 14 -16.86 12.65 -11.77
N VAL A 15 -15.91 12.73 -10.84
CA VAL A 15 -16.04 13.55 -9.62
C VAL A 15 -15.06 14.71 -9.68
N ALA A 16 -15.56 15.94 -9.49
CA ALA A 16 -14.72 17.13 -9.38
C ALA A 16 -14.58 17.58 -7.92
N ALA A 17 -13.36 17.93 -7.51
CA ALA A 17 -13.11 18.63 -6.24
C ALA A 17 -13.79 20.00 -6.19
N SER A 18 -14.01 20.53 -4.99
CA SER A 18 -14.60 21.86 -4.79
C SER A 18 -13.74 23.00 -5.34
N ASN A 19 -12.42 22.80 -5.41
CA ASN A 19 -11.47 23.75 -5.98
C ASN A 19 -11.17 23.52 -7.47
N SER A 20 -11.85 22.55 -8.12
CA SER A 20 -11.70 22.29 -9.56
C SER A 20 -12.11 23.47 -10.43
N SER A 21 -11.55 23.55 -11.65
CA SER A 21 -11.89 24.59 -12.62
C SER A 21 -13.40 24.58 -12.97
N PRO A 22 -14.00 25.73 -13.34
CA PRO A 22 -15.41 25.76 -13.75
C PRO A 22 -15.75 24.78 -14.87
N ARG A 23 -14.82 24.61 -15.82
CA ARG A 23 -14.95 23.64 -16.91
C ARG A 23 -14.97 22.20 -16.39
N SER A 24 -14.07 21.85 -15.47
CA SER A 24 -14.03 20.52 -14.85
C SER A 24 -15.33 20.21 -14.11
N LYS A 25 -15.85 21.17 -13.33
CA LYS A 25 -17.12 21.03 -12.61
C LYS A 25 -18.31 20.87 -13.55
N ALA A 26 -18.35 21.61 -14.66
CA ALA A 26 -19.43 21.51 -15.64
C ALA A 26 -19.47 20.16 -16.39
N HIS A 27 -18.37 19.41 -16.39
CA HIS A 27 -18.26 18.08 -16.98
C HIS A 27 -18.32 16.94 -15.97
N ALA A 28 -18.41 17.24 -14.67
CA ALA A 28 -18.45 16.23 -13.63
C ALA A 28 -19.89 15.80 -13.33
N ASP A 29 -20.07 14.52 -13.05
CA ASP A 29 -21.35 13.95 -12.60
C ASP A 29 -21.60 14.27 -11.12
N ILE A 30 -20.52 14.40 -10.33
CA ILE A 30 -20.54 14.76 -8.92
C ILE A 30 -19.54 15.89 -8.68
N VAL A 31 -19.95 16.91 -7.93
CA VAL A 31 -19.05 17.99 -7.49
C VAL A 31 -19.00 17.97 -5.98
N CYS A 32 -17.80 17.75 -5.43
CA CYS A 32 -17.50 17.80 -4.01
C CYS A 32 -17.68 19.22 -3.46
N GLU A 33 -18.08 19.32 -2.20
CA GLU A 33 -18.33 20.59 -1.52
C GLU A 33 -17.05 21.15 -0.85
N GLY A 34 -16.02 20.31 -0.67
CA GLY A 34 -14.75 20.67 -0.04
C GLY A 34 -14.74 20.42 1.47
N TYR A 35 -15.74 19.67 1.95
CA TYR A 35 -15.90 19.18 3.31
C TYR A 35 -16.71 17.89 3.23
N HIS A 36 -16.44 16.93 4.11
CA HIS A 36 -17.06 15.60 4.06
C HIS A 36 -17.01 14.93 2.67
N ASP A 37 -15.94 15.15 1.90
CA ASP A 37 -15.87 14.70 0.51
C ASP A 37 -15.87 13.16 0.42
N GLU A 38 -15.54 12.45 1.51
CA GLU A 38 -15.65 10.99 1.60
C GLU A 38 -17.04 10.47 1.23
N VAL A 39 -18.10 11.24 1.51
CA VAL A 39 -19.49 10.85 1.20
C VAL A 39 -19.73 10.86 -0.30
N ALA A 40 -19.32 11.93 -0.99
CA ALA A 40 -19.46 12.06 -2.44
C ALA A 40 -18.57 11.06 -3.19
N LEU A 41 -17.35 10.82 -2.69
CA LEU A 41 -16.45 9.81 -3.22
C LEU A 41 -17.03 8.41 -3.06
N LEU A 42 -17.57 8.05 -1.88
CA LEU A 42 -18.25 6.78 -1.69
C LEU A 42 -19.50 6.64 -2.57
N GLN A 43 -20.28 7.71 -2.74
CA GLN A 43 -21.43 7.72 -3.65
C GLN A 43 -20.98 7.39 -5.08
N SER A 44 -19.87 7.96 -5.55
CA SER A 44 -19.34 7.67 -6.89
C SER A 44 -19.01 6.19 -7.09
N LEU A 45 -18.56 5.49 -6.04
CA LEU A 45 -18.24 4.07 -6.12
C LEU A 45 -19.49 3.18 -6.04
N THR A 46 -20.47 3.60 -5.24
CA THR A 46 -21.68 2.82 -4.95
C THR A 46 -22.83 3.08 -5.92
N GLN A 47 -22.72 4.09 -6.78
CA GLN A 47 -23.61 4.26 -7.95
C GLN A 47 -23.51 3.09 -8.93
N ALA A 48 -22.41 2.35 -8.89
CA ALA A 48 -22.33 1.10 -9.61
C ALA A 48 -23.34 0.07 -9.11
N GLY A 49 -23.89 -0.71 -10.03
CA GLY A 49 -24.72 -1.84 -9.66
C GLY A 49 -23.92 -2.88 -8.87
N LEU A 50 -24.51 -3.41 -7.80
CA LEU A 50 -24.01 -4.63 -7.18
C LEU A 50 -24.22 -5.81 -8.13
N TYR A 51 -23.20 -6.64 -8.32
CA TYR A 51 -23.32 -7.88 -9.06
C TYR A 51 -22.65 -9.04 -8.32
N THR A 52 -23.10 -10.25 -8.65
CA THR A 52 -22.50 -11.49 -8.14
C THR A 52 -21.39 -11.91 -9.10
N THR A 53 -20.23 -12.23 -8.55
CA THR A 53 -19.10 -12.79 -9.29
C THR A 53 -18.51 -13.98 -8.56
N ASP A 54 -17.89 -14.87 -9.31
CA ASP A 54 -17.06 -15.93 -8.76
C ASP A 54 -15.72 -15.37 -8.29
N MET A 55 -15.35 -15.74 -7.08
CA MET A 55 -14.07 -15.48 -6.46
C MET A 55 -13.37 -16.81 -6.16
N ASP A 56 -12.11 -16.91 -6.56
CA ASP A 56 -11.30 -18.10 -6.29
C ASP A 56 -10.88 -18.13 -4.82
N ALA A 57 -11.59 -18.89 -3.99
CA ALA A 57 -11.28 -19.07 -2.57
C ALA A 57 -10.10 -20.04 -2.35
N SER A 58 -9.88 -20.95 -3.30
CA SER A 58 -8.70 -21.81 -3.40
C SER A 58 -8.51 -22.24 -4.86
N PRO A 59 -7.38 -22.88 -5.22
CA PRO A 59 -7.19 -23.40 -6.59
C PRO A 59 -8.28 -24.37 -7.05
N SER A 60 -9.03 -24.98 -6.12
CA SER A 60 -10.08 -25.96 -6.41
C SER A 60 -11.49 -25.52 -6.00
N ASN A 61 -11.65 -24.32 -5.42
CA ASN A 61 -12.93 -23.86 -4.88
C ASN A 61 -13.22 -22.41 -5.28
N LYS A 62 -14.42 -22.20 -5.83
CA LYS A 62 -14.96 -20.87 -6.14
C LYS A 62 -16.10 -20.57 -5.18
N ARG A 63 -16.17 -19.32 -4.76
CA ARG A 63 -17.27 -18.79 -3.94
C ARG A 63 -17.89 -17.63 -4.68
N GLU A 64 -19.22 -17.58 -4.68
CA GLU A 64 -19.94 -16.40 -5.13
C GLU A 64 -19.84 -15.29 -4.08
N VAL A 65 -19.46 -14.10 -4.55
CA VAL A 65 -19.41 -12.89 -3.73
C VAL A 65 -20.20 -11.79 -4.43
N ARG A 66 -20.83 -10.93 -3.63
CA ARG A 66 -21.58 -9.78 -4.11
C ARG A 66 -20.76 -8.53 -3.87
N CYS A 67 -20.46 -7.80 -4.93
CA CYS A 67 -19.55 -6.66 -4.90
C CYS A 67 -20.03 -5.58 -5.87
N TYR A 68 -19.51 -4.37 -5.70
CA TYR A 68 -19.65 -3.31 -6.69
C TYR A 68 -18.67 -3.56 -7.83
N GLY A 69 -19.00 -3.14 -9.04
CA GLY A 69 -17.96 -3.08 -10.06
C GLY A 69 -18.42 -3.09 -11.50
N ARG A 70 -17.52 -3.54 -12.39
CA ARG A 70 -17.61 -3.34 -13.85
C ARG A 70 -17.84 -1.88 -14.23
N HIS A 71 -17.20 -0.98 -13.48
CA HIS A 71 -17.30 0.45 -13.72
C HIS A 71 -15.95 1.12 -13.48
N SER A 72 -15.86 2.36 -13.95
CA SER A 72 -14.70 3.22 -13.81
C SER A 72 -15.11 4.57 -13.23
N VAL A 73 -14.39 4.99 -12.20
CA VAL A 73 -14.56 6.32 -11.61
C VAL A 73 -13.28 7.11 -11.82
N VAL A 74 -13.43 8.38 -12.18
CA VAL A 74 -12.32 9.34 -12.20
C VAL A 74 -12.59 10.44 -11.20
N TRP A 75 -11.67 10.59 -10.26
CA TRP A 75 -11.61 11.73 -9.34
C TRP A 75 -10.61 12.73 -9.94
N LEU A 76 -11.14 13.87 -10.40
CA LEU A 76 -10.36 14.88 -11.11
C LEU A 76 -9.32 15.54 -10.19
N PRO A 77 -8.26 16.14 -10.77
CA PRO A 77 -7.26 16.85 -9.97
C PRO A 77 -7.86 17.96 -9.10
N GLY A 78 -7.45 18.02 -7.85
CA GLY A 78 -7.93 18.98 -6.86
C GLY A 78 -7.80 18.48 -5.43
N ASP A 79 -8.28 19.29 -4.48
CA ASP A 79 -8.17 19.02 -3.05
C ASP A 79 -9.49 18.42 -2.55
N TYR A 80 -9.40 17.27 -1.89
CA TYR A 80 -10.52 16.53 -1.31
C TYR A 80 -10.35 16.49 0.20
N SER A 81 -11.30 17.03 0.95
CA SER A 81 -11.26 17.02 2.42
C SER A 81 -11.98 15.79 2.95
N LEU A 82 -11.22 14.93 3.64
CA LEU A 82 -11.76 13.73 4.29
C LEU A 82 -11.89 14.00 5.80
N ASP A 83 -13.13 14.10 6.27
CA ASP A 83 -13.44 14.32 7.69
C ASP A 83 -13.78 13.01 8.41
N ALA A 84 -13.90 11.93 7.65
CA ALA A 84 -14.02 10.55 8.09
C ALA A 84 -13.29 9.63 7.11
N THR A 85 -13.11 8.36 7.51
CA THR A 85 -12.47 7.34 6.68
C THR A 85 -13.22 7.16 5.36
N LEU A 86 -12.49 7.24 4.25
CA LEU A 86 -13.00 6.82 2.94
C LEU A 86 -12.82 5.32 2.79
N THR A 87 -13.91 4.58 3.00
CA THR A 87 -13.94 3.13 2.77
C THR A 87 -14.31 2.85 1.32
N ILE A 88 -13.38 2.31 0.56
CA ILE A 88 -13.65 1.73 -0.75
C ILE A 88 -14.21 0.33 -0.49
N PRO A 89 -15.47 0.06 -0.88
CA PRO A 89 -16.15 -1.19 -0.59
C PRO A 89 -15.55 -2.34 -1.41
N ASP A 90 -16.12 -3.54 -1.26
CA ASP A 90 -15.76 -4.69 -2.09
C ASP A 90 -16.02 -4.38 -3.57
N MET A 91 -14.95 -4.39 -4.36
CA MET A 91 -14.95 -3.97 -5.76
C MET A 91 -14.32 -5.02 -6.66
N ALA A 92 -14.99 -5.32 -7.77
CA ALA A 92 -14.51 -6.23 -8.81
C ALA A 92 -14.46 -5.58 -10.19
N ASP A 93 -13.46 -5.93 -11.01
CA ASP A 93 -13.36 -5.46 -12.40
C ASP A 93 -13.48 -3.94 -12.54
N SER A 94 -12.92 -3.19 -11.58
CA SER A 94 -13.14 -1.75 -11.45
C SER A 94 -11.86 -0.93 -11.59
N VAL A 95 -12.01 0.32 -11.98
CA VAL A 95 -10.90 1.28 -12.06
C VAL A 95 -11.24 2.56 -11.31
N ILE A 96 -10.41 2.94 -10.35
CA ILE A 96 -10.43 4.28 -9.74
C ILE A 96 -9.21 5.04 -10.26
N GLY A 97 -9.44 6.11 -11.02
CA GLY A 97 -8.40 7.02 -11.50
C GLY A 97 -8.41 8.31 -10.71
N ALA A 98 -7.36 8.56 -9.92
CA ALA A 98 -7.26 9.70 -9.02
C ALA A 98 -5.83 10.28 -8.94
N GLU A 99 -4.98 10.04 -9.95
CA GLU A 99 -3.55 10.40 -9.92
C GLU A 99 -3.27 11.90 -9.70
N GLY A 100 -4.24 12.79 -9.94
CA GLY A 100 -4.09 14.23 -9.65
C GLY A 100 -4.79 14.71 -8.38
N ALA A 101 -5.48 13.82 -7.67
CA ALA A 101 -6.24 14.16 -6.47
C ALA A 101 -5.32 14.27 -5.25
N TYR A 102 -5.60 15.23 -4.38
CA TYR A 102 -4.92 15.39 -3.10
C TYR A 102 -5.95 15.22 -1.97
N PHE A 103 -5.83 14.15 -1.20
CA PHE A 103 -6.72 13.84 -0.09
C PHE A 103 -6.13 14.40 1.20
N HIS A 104 -6.87 15.26 1.88
CA HIS A 104 -6.49 15.79 3.19
C HIS A 104 -7.35 15.11 4.26
N PHE A 105 -6.77 14.17 5.00
CA PHE A 105 -7.43 13.55 6.13
C PHE A 105 -7.16 14.36 7.41
N GLN A 106 -8.20 15.05 7.88
CA GLN A 106 -8.14 15.94 9.03
C GLN A 106 -8.24 15.25 10.40
N PRO A 107 -8.95 14.11 10.55
CA PRO A 107 -9.04 13.46 11.86
C PRO A 107 -7.68 13.05 12.41
N LYS A 108 -7.52 13.22 13.73
CA LYS A 108 -6.32 12.79 14.47
C LYS A 108 -6.23 11.29 14.68
N HIS A 109 -7.34 10.59 14.50
CA HIS A 109 -7.47 9.16 14.71
C HIS A 109 -8.19 8.51 13.55
N GLY A 110 -7.84 7.26 13.27
CA GLY A 110 -8.46 6.44 12.24
C GLY A 110 -7.70 6.44 10.92
N ASP A 111 -8.14 5.56 10.02
CA ASP A 111 -7.50 5.35 8.73
C ASP A 111 -8.07 6.34 7.70
N ALA A 112 -7.24 6.90 6.83
CA ALA A 112 -7.69 7.88 5.85
C ALA A 112 -8.46 7.22 4.69
N VAL A 113 -7.82 6.26 4.03
CA VAL A 113 -8.44 5.44 2.98
C VAL A 113 -8.30 3.97 3.32
N VAL A 114 -9.42 3.25 3.31
CA VAL A 114 -9.45 1.80 3.53
C VAL A 114 -9.99 1.13 2.28
N VAL A 115 -9.20 0.28 1.64
CA VAL A 115 -9.64 -0.55 0.52
C VAL A 115 -10.02 -1.92 1.06
N THR A 116 -11.29 -2.26 0.97
CA THR A 116 -11.80 -3.58 1.29
C THR A 116 -12.03 -4.40 0.02
N GLY A 117 -11.88 -5.73 0.11
CA GLY A 117 -12.29 -6.71 -0.92
C GLY A 117 -11.98 -6.33 -2.37
N MET A 118 -10.83 -6.74 -2.89
CA MET A 118 -10.41 -6.36 -4.25
C MET A 118 -10.30 -7.55 -5.19
N MET A 119 -10.89 -7.44 -6.38
CA MET A 119 -10.85 -8.48 -7.40
C MET A 119 -10.62 -7.90 -8.79
N ARG A 120 -9.42 -8.10 -9.36
CA ARG A 120 -9.07 -7.59 -10.71
C ARG A 120 -9.29 -6.08 -10.85
N SER A 121 -9.07 -5.33 -9.78
CA SER A 121 -9.29 -3.88 -9.75
C SER A 121 -7.99 -3.11 -9.91
N ARG A 122 -8.09 -1.86 -10.37
CA ARG A 122 -6.96 -0.92 -10.47
C ARG A 122 -7.29 0.37 -9.73
N TYR A 123 -6.52 0.66 -8.69
CA TYR A 123 -6.65 1.87 -7.90
C TYR A 123 -5.43 2.75 -8.15
N LEU A 124 -5.64 3.91 -8.74
CA LEU A 124 -4.59 4.88 -9.08
C LEU A 124 -4.79 6.13 -8.23
N PHE A 125 -4.38 6.08 -6.96
CA PHE A 125 -4.50 7.22 -6.05
C PHE A 125 -3.49 8.32 -6.39
N GLY A 126 -3.85 9.56 -6.06
CA GLY A 126 -2.92 10.68 -6.06
C GLY A 126 -2.14 10.71 -4.74
N THR A 127 -2.22 11.82 -4.02
CA THR A 127 -1.55 11.99 -2.74
C THR A 127 -2.55 11.92 -1.59
N ILE A 128 -2.25 11.14 -0.55
CA ILE A 128 -3.00 11.11 0.70
C ILE A 128 -2.11 11.73 1.78
N GLU A 129 -2.55 12.85 2.34
CA GLU A 129 -1.91 13.55 3.45
C GLU A 129 -2.73 13.39 4.72
N THR A 130 -2.05 13.10 5.84
CA THR A 130 -2.71 12.87 7.12
C THR A 130 -1.84 13.27 8.31
N THR A 131 -2.49 13.69 9.39
CA THR A 131 -1.88 13.83 10.72
C THR A 131 -2.35 12.76 11.71
N SER A 132 -3.10 11.76 11.21
CA SER A 132 -3.68 10.71 12.02
C SER A 132 -2.62 9.76 12.58
N ASP A 133 -2.91 9.17 13.74
CA ASP A 133 -2.16 8.02 14.27
C ASP A 133 -2.55 6.68 13.61
N GLY A 134 -3.55 6.68 12.71
CA GLY A 134 -3.95 5.53 11.90
C GLY A 134 -3.10 5.35 10.64
N VAL A 135 -3.70 4.73 9.61
CA VAL A 135 -3.05 4.43 8.33
C VAL A 135 -3.51 5.40 7.23
N ALA A 136 -2.60 5.94 6.44
CA ALA A 136 -2.97 6.78 5.28
C ALA A 136 -3.68 5.95 4.19
N LEU A 137 -3.12 4.79 3.84
CA LEU A 137 -3.74 3.82 2.94
C LEU A 137 -3.71 2.43 3.56
N LYS A 138 -4.87 1.93 3.95
CA LYS A 138 -5.02 0.57 4.48
C LYS A 138 -5.66 -0.34 3.45
N VAL A 139 -5.14 -1.55 3.38
CA VAL A 139 -5.67 -2.62 2.54
C VAL A 139 -5.96 -3.80 3.43
N GLU A 140 -7.23 -4.18 3.50
CA GLU A 140 -7.65 -5.31 4.33
C GLU A 140 -8.80 -6.11 3.71
N PRO A 141 -8.89 -7.42 3.98
CA PRO A 141 -10.05 -8.21 3.60
C PRO A 141 -11.32 -7.67 4.26
N SER A 142 -12.44 -7.72 3.52
CA SER A 142 -13.75 -7.61 4.15
C SER A 142 -13.96 -8.76 5.14
N GLY A 143 -14.38 -8.42 6.36
CA GLY A 143 -14.55 -9.39 7.46
C GLY A 143 -13.25 -9.82 8.14
N ALA A 144 -12.18 -9.01 8.08
CA ALA A 144 -10.90 -9.29 8.75
C ALA A 144 -11.06 -9.64 10.25
N GLU A 145 -12.02 -9.05 10.96
CA GLU A 145 -12.29 -9.38 12.36
C GLU A 145 -12.81 -10.82 12.57
N ASP A 146 -13.64 -11.31 11.63
CA ASP A 146 -14.14 -12.69 11.66
C ASP A 146 -13.04 -13.69 11.32
N TRP A 147 -12.05 -13.30 10.52
CA TRP A 147 -10.86 -14.10 10.24
C TRP A 147 -9.92 -14.18 11.44
N LYS A 148 -9.55 -13.02 12.00
CA LYS A 148 -8.64 -12.94 13.15
C LYS A 148 -9.21 -13.66 14.38
N SER A 149 -10.53 -13.79 14.46
CA SER A 149 -11.22 -14.58 15.49
C SER A 149 -11.43 -16.07 15.14
N GLY A 150 -10.96 -16.54 13.98
CA GLY A 150 -11.04 -17.93 13.54
C GLY A 150 -12.45 -18.39 13.11
N ARG A 151 -13.37 -17.45 12.84
CA ARG A 151 -14.80 -17.73 12.63
C ARG A 151 -15.21 -17.82 11.16
N SER A 152 -14.45 -17.25 10.22
CA SER A 152 -14.68 -17.44 8.79
C SER A 152 -13.44 -17.13 7.95
N ASN A 153 -13.26 -17.83 6.82
CA ASN A 153 -12.20 -17.51 5.85
C ASN A 153 -12.59 -16.20 5.12
N PRO A 154 -11.78 -15.12 5.20
CA PRO A 154 -12.14 -13.84 4.61
C PRO A 154 -12.23 -13.99 3.09
N ALA A 155 -13.17 -13.25 2.52
CA ALA A 155 -13.51 -13.31 1.11
C ALA A 155 -12.50 -12.52 0.26
N MET A 156 -11.25 -12.94 0.21
CA MET A 156 -10.26 -12.38 -0.71
C MET A 156 -9.75 -13.50 -1.62
N GLY A 157 -10.11 -13.41 -2.89
CA GLY A 157 -9.71 -14.38 -3.89
C GLY A 157 -8.28 -14.17 -4.37
N ILE A 158 -7.73 -15.16 -5.05
CA ILE A 158 -6.39 -15.15 -5.67
C ILE A 158 -6.38 -14.28 -6.96
N GLN A 159 -7.08 -13.14 -6.95
CA GLN A 159 -7.32 -12.34 -8.15
C GLN A 159 -6.60 -11.00 -8.08
N MET A 160 -5.53 -10.89 -8.85
CA MET A 160 -4.57 -9.78 -8.76
C MET A 160 -5.24 -8.43 -8.96
N SER A 161 -5.11 -7.55 -7.97
CA SER A 161 -5.42 -6.13 -8.08
C SER A 161 -4.14 -5.30 -8.05
N LYS A 162 -4.20 -4.12 -8.67
CA LYS A 162 -3.10 -3.15 -8.64
C LYS A 162 -3.52 -1.93 -7.84
N ILE A 163 -2.72 -1.56 -6.87
CA ILE A 163 -2.85 -0.33 -6.10
C ILE A 163 -1.62 0.51 -6.38
N SER A 164 -1.85 1.77 -6.73
CA SER A 164 -0.78 2.75 -6.87
C SER A 164 -1.15 4.08 -6.26
N PHE A 165 -0.13 4.83 -5.87
CA PHE A 165 -0.28 6.15 -5.28
C PHE A 165 0.91 7.06 -5.65
N LEU A 166 0.66 8.36 -5.75
CA LEU A 166 1.74 9.34 -5.89
C LEU A 166 2.41 9.63 -4.55
N GLY A 167 1.64 9.80 -3.48
CA GLY A 167 2.20 10.15 -2.18
C GLY A 167 1.37 9.63 -1.02
N LEU A 168 2.03 9.08 -0.01
CA LEU A 168 1.48 8.90 1.33
C LEU A 168 2.30 9.79 2.25
N ILE A 169 1.69 10.81 2.82
CA ILE A 169 2.40 11.89 3.52
C ILE A 169 1.84 12.02 4.95
N GLY A 170 2.62 11.56 5.91
CA GLY A 170 2.37 11.72 7.33
C GLY A 170 3.03 12.99 7.88
N LYS A 171 2.50 13.48 8.99
CA LYS A 171 3.12 14.54 9.80
C LYS A 171 3.50 13.99 11.17
N ASP A 172 4.57 14.56 11.73
CA ASP A 172 5.02 14.31 13.10
C ASP A 172 5.40 12.86 13.43
N GLN A 173 5.77 12.05 12.42
CA GLN A 173 6.21 10.67 12.60
C GLN A 173 5.19 9.79 13.35
N ASN A 174 3.90 10.05 13.12
CA ASN A 174 2.81 9.26 13.68
C ASN A 174 2.18 8.35 12.62
N GLY A 175 1.55 7.27 13.09
CA GLY A 175 0.76 6.40 12.23
C GLY A 175 1.56 5.64 11.18
N LYS A 176 0.86 5.15 10.16
CA LYS A 176 1.44 4.31 9.10
C LYS A 176 1.11 4.86 7.72
N GLY A 177 2.06 4.78 6.79
CA GLY A 177 1.81 5.17 5.40
C GLY A 177 0.90 4.17 4.71
N LEU A 178 1.45 3.00 4.40
CA LEU A 178 0.73 1.86 3.84
C LEU A 178 0.62 0.76 4.89
N SER A 179 -0.58 0.22 5.10
CA SER A 179 -0.78 -1.01 5.86
C SER A 179 -1.45 -2.04 4.98
N VAL A 180 -0.85 -3.23 4.88
CA VAL A 180 -1.41 -4.34 4.11
C VAL A 180 -1.65 -5.52 5.03
N ASP A 181 -2.92 -5.87 5.19
CA ASP A 181 -3.35 -7.14 5.75
C ASP A 181 -3.42 -8.15 4.60
N LEU A 182 -2.43 -9.05 4.56
CA LEU A 182 -2.19 -9.91 3.42
C LEU A 182 -3.26 -11.00 3.34
N ALA A 183 -4.19 -10.86 2.38
CA ALA A 183 -5.19 -11.88 2.06
C ALA A 183 -5.28 -12.23 0.56
N CYS A 184 -4.46 -11.62 -0.31
CA CYS A 184 -4.47 -11.86 -1.76
C CYS A 184 -3.15 -11.48 -2.46
N THR A 185 -3.03 -11.87 -3.73
CA THR A 185 -1.95 -11.46 -4.65
C THR A 185 -2.21 -10.02 -5.11
N ASN A 186 -1.32 -9.07 -4.84
CA ASN A 186 -1.46 -7.69 -5.30
C ASN A 186 -0.14 -7.11 -5.83
N ALA A 187 -0.28 -6.06 -6.64
CA ALA A 187 0.83 -5.19 -7.02
C ALA A 187 0.63 -3.82 -6.38
N PHE A 188 1.63 -3.36 -5.64
CA PHE A 188 1.70 -2.05 -5.00
C PHE A 188 2.79 -1.22 -5.64
N GLU A 189 2.42 -0.05 -6.17
CA GLU A 189 3.35 0.89 -6.79
C GLU A 189 3.23 2.29 -6.20
N GLY A 190 4.31 2.82 -5.64
CA GLY A 190 4.30 4.13 -4.97
C GLY A 190 5.47 5.00 -5.36
N THR A 191 5.27 6.32 -5.38
CA THR A 191 6.37 7.27 -5.60
C THR A 191 7.00 7.73 -4.29
N ASP A 192 6.21 8.24 -3.34
CA ASP A 192 6.74 8.76 -2.07
C ASP A 192 5.89 8.27 -0.88
N ILE A 193 6.56 7.75 0.15
CA ILE A 193 5.97 7.46 1.46
C ILE A 193 6.84 8.16 2.49
N SER A 194 6.28 9.12 3.23
CA SER A 194 7.11 9.94 4.12
C SER A 194 6.40 10.39 5.39
N GLY A 195 7.16 10.55 6.47
CA GLY A 195 6.72 11.28 7.67
C GLY A 195 5.87 10.48 8.66
N PHE A 196 5.92 9.15 8.60
CA PHE A 196 5.17 8.24 9.48
C PHE A 196 6.04 7.64 10.58
N GLU A 197 5.41 7.01 11.57
CA GLU A 197 6.11 6.08 12.46
C GLU A 197 6.63 4.91 11.62
N THR A 198 5.73 4.27 10.87
CA THR A 198 6.06 3.18 9.94
C THR A 198 5.63 3.53 8.52
N GLY A 199 6.57 3.56 7.57
CA GLY A 199 6.26 3.86 6.17
C GLY A 199 5.35 2.80 5.55
N VAL A 200 5.83 1.55 5.52
CA VAL A 200 5.06 0.39 5.05
C VAL A 200 5.02 -0.65 6.15
N TYR A 201 3.82 -1.03 6.55
CA TYR A 201 3.56 -2.09 7.50
C TYR A 201 2.85 -3.25 6.80
N VAL A 202 3.41 -4.45 6.92
CA VAL A 202 2.83 -5.67 6.35
C VAL A 202 2.64 -6.67 7.48
N GLU A 203 1.39 -7.02 7.75
CA GLU A 203 1.00 -7.98 8.77
C GLU A 203 0.58 -9.30 8.11
N SER A 204 1.18 -10.41 8.52
CA SER A 204 0.69 -11.74 8.16
C SER A 204 -0.52 -12.10 9.05
N ALA A 205 -1.69 -12.29 8.44
CA ALA A 205 -2.95 -12.60 9.13
C ALA A 205 -3.03 -13.99 9.81
N GLY A 206 -1.93 -14.76 9.86
CA GLY A 206 -1.96 -16.14 10.31
C GLY A 206 -2.67 -17.08 9.31
N GLN A 207 -2.30 -18.36 9.35
CA GLN A 207 -2.82 -19.49 8.55
C GLN A 207 -3.32 -19.19 7.12
N GLY A 208 -2.40 -18.85 6.21
CA GLY A 208 -2.62 -18.86 4.77
C GLY A 208 -1.27 -18.73 4.06
N LYS A 209 -1.03 -19.49 2.99
CA LYS A 209 0.17 -19.34 2.15
C LYS A 209 -0.12 -18.18 1.18
N PHE A 210 0.69 -17.12 1.23
CA PHE A 210 0.52 -15.95 0.35
C PHE A 210 1.65 -15.96 -0.68
N ASP A 211 1.33 -16.34 -1.91
CA ASP A 211 2.36 -16.78 -2.86
C ASP A 211 2.88 -15.69 -3.80
N THR A 212 2.35 -14.45 -3.82
CA THR A 212 2.96 -13.39 -4.66
C THR A 212 2.40 -11.98 -4.38
N ASN A 213 3.09 -11.15 -3.60
CA ASN A 213 2.90 -9.71 -3.66
C ASN A 213 4.11 -9.01 -4.28
N TRP A 214 3.83 -7.97 -5.06
CA TRP A 214 4.82 -7.19 -5.78
C TRP A 214 4.82 -5.78 -5.24
N PHE A 215 5.95 -5.34 -4.70
CA PHE A 215 6.12 -4.00 -4.16
C PHE A 215 7.16 -3.25 -4.98
N TRP A 216 6.77 -2.09 -5.51
CA TRP A 216 7.65 -1.16 -6.19
C TRP A 216 7.46 0.23 -5.61
N PHE A 217 8.41 0.68 -4.80
CA PHE A 217 8.37 1.99 -4.17
C PHE A 217 9.59 2.81 -4.57
N SER A 218 9.35 4.01 -5.08
CA SER A 218 10.46 4.86 -5.52
C SER A 218 11.22 5.45 -4.34
N TYR A 219 10.51 5.88 -3.29
CA TYR A 219 11.09 6.39 -2.04
C TYR A 219 10.20 6.07 -0.83
N ILE A 220 10.82 5.59 0.25
CA ILE A 220 10.24 5.56 1.60
C ILE A 220 11.22 6.28 2.51
N ARG A 221 10.82 7.39 3.13
CA ARG A 221 11.78 8.31 3.75
C ARG A 221 11.23 9.00 4.98
N ARG A 222 12.12 9.47 5.86
CA ARG A 222 11.72 10.25 7.05
C ARG A 222 10.66 9.54 7.91
N CYS A 223 10.73 8.21 7.96
CA CYS A 223 9.94 7.38 8.85
C CYS A 223 10.83 6.85 9.97
N ILE A 224 10.24 6.54 11.14
CA ILE A 224 11.00 5.88 12.22
C ILE A 224 11.39 4.47 11.75
N THR A 225 10.47 3.74 11.14
CA THR A 225 10.76 2.50 10.40
C THR A 225 10.27 2.65 8.96
N CYS A 226 11.14 2.54 7.96
CA CYS A 226 10.70 2.68 6.57
C CYS A 226 9.83 1.49 6.16
N ILE A 227 10.30 0.26 6.38
CA ILE A 227 9.54 -0.96 6.12
C ILE A 227 9.57 -1.84 7.36
N GLN A 228 8.39 -2.24 7.80
CA GLN A 228 8.20 -3.26 8.81
C GLN A 228 7.32 -4.38 8.28
N GLU A 229 7.87 -5.58 8.25
CA GLU A 229 7.13 -6.79 7.94
C GLU A 229 7.15 -7.72 9.14
N CYS A 230 5.98 -8.20 9.58
CA CYS A 230 5.82 -9.04 10.75
C CYS A 230 4.95 -10.27 10.49
N GLY A 231 5.35 -11.41 11.05
CA GLY A 231 4.59 -12.67 11.05
C GLY A 231 5.29 -13.80 10.30
N GLY A 232 5.25 -15.02 10.86
CA GLY A 232 6.08 -16.15 10.40
C GLY A 232 5.56 -16.95 9.19
N ARG A 233 4.82 -16.32 8.27
CA ARG A 233 4.21 -16.99 7.08
C ARG A 233 4.07 -16.10 5.83
N VAL A 234 4.81 -15.00 5.78
CA VAL A 234 4.93 -14.26 4.52
C VAL A 234 5.98 -15.00 3.70
N ASP A 235 5.52 -15.84 2.78
CA ASP A 235 6.35 -16.90 2.17
C ASP A 235 6.90 -16.53 0.78
N ASP A 236 6.44 -15.50 0.07
CA ASP A 236 6.97 -15.13 -1.26
C ASP A 236 6.64 -13.66 -1.65
N ASN A 237 7.56 -12.73 -1.37
CA ASN A 237 7.42 -11.32 -1.76
C ASN A 237 8.61 -10.82 -2.60
N VAL A 238 8.33 -9.94 -3.56
CA VAL A 238 9.36 -9.20 -4.30
C VAL A 238 9.27 -7.73 -4.00
N TRP A 239 10.32 -7.18 -3.40
CA TRP A 239 10.43 -5.77 -3.00
C TRP A 239 11.47 -5.04 -3.83
N ARG A 240 11.08 -3.92 -4.43
CA ARG A 240 11.99 -2.96 -5.07
C ARG A 240 11.77 -1.61 -4.44
N VAL A 241 12.75 -1.15 -3.68
CA VAL A 241 12.57 0.02 -2.83
C VAL A 241 13.84 0.84 -2.62
N ASN A 242 13.68 2.16 -2.56
CA ASN A 242 14.67 3.05 -1.97
C ASN A 242 14.18 3.47 -0.58
N VAL A 243 14.96 3.15 0.46
CA VAL A 243 14.65 3.49 1.85
C VAL A 243 15.62 4.52 2.38
N ASP A 244 15.11 5.60 2.95
CA ASP A 244 15.88 6.70 3.53
C ASP A 244 15.56 6.83 5.03
N ALA A 245 16.36 6.12 5.82
CA ALA A 245 16.35 6.15 7.28
C ALA A 245 17.29 7.26 7.80
N CYS A 246 16.90 8.51 7.57
CA CYS A 246 17.66 9.71 7.97
C CYS A 246 17.22 10.33 9.31
N LEU A 247 16.31 9.70 10.04
CA LEU A 247 15.92 10.15 11.37
C LEU A 247 16.80 9.47 12.42
N PRO A 248 17.15 10.11 13.55
CA PRO A 248 17.83 9.43 14.65
C PRO A 248 17.04 8.23 15.18
N GLY A 249 17.70 7.11 15.40
CA GLY A 249 17.08 5.85 15.84
C GLY A 249 16.25 5.13 14.78
N SER A 250 16.30 5.53 13.51
CA SER A 250 15.45 4.95 12.47
C SER A 250 15.96 3.62 11.91
N ILE A 251 15.01 2.81 11.42
CA ILE A 251 15.27 1.51 10.80
C ILE A 251 14.86 1.57 9.32
N GLY A 252 15.76 1.19 8.42
CA GLY A 252 15.43 1.06 7.00
C GLY A 252 14.51 -0.13 6.75
N LEU A 253 14.99 -1.33 7.07
CA LEU A 253 14.25 -2.58 6.93
C LEU A 253 14.17 -3.31 8.27
N ARG A 254 12.97 -3.66 8.71
CA ARG A 254 12.72 -4.61 9.78
C ARG A 254 11.82 -5.73 9.27
N THR A 255 12.30 -6.98 9.27
CA THR A 255 11.53 -8.08 8.68
C THR A 255 11.65 -9.41 9.43
N ALA A 256 10.54 -10.12 9.51
CA ALA A 256 10.44 -11.53 9.91
C ALA A 256 10.09 -12.47 8.73
N ALA A 257 10.20 -11.97 7.49
CA ALA A 257 9.80 -12.66 6.26
C ALA A 257 10.49 -14.00 6.04
N ILE A 258 9.82 -14.89 5.32
CA ILE A 258 10.39 -16.16 4.87
C ILE A 258 10.42 -16.15 3.34
N TYR A 259 11.56 -16.51 2.74
CA TYR A 259 11.76 -16.52 1.28
C TYR A 259 11.50 -15.17 0.56
N GLY A 260 11.67 -14.03 1.24
CA GLY A 260 11.55 -12.72 0.61
C GLY A 260 12.72 -12.42 -0.35
N LYS A 261 12.42 -11.77 -1.48
CA LYS A 261 13.42 -11.20 -2.39
C LYS A 261 13.39 -9.67 -2.33
N TRP A 262 14.49 -9.09 -1.88
CA TRP A 262 14.60 -7.65 -1.61
C TRP A 262 15.67 -7.03 -2.50
N TYR A 263 15.31 -5.94 -3.19
CA TYR A 263 16.22 -5.06 -3.90
C TYR A 263 16.11 -3.68 -3.27
N VAL A 264 17.11 -3.32 -2.48
CA VAL A 264 17.05 -2.18 -1.57
C VAL A 264 18.18 -1.19 -1.88
N ILE A 265 17.80 0.04 -2.20
CA ILE A 265 18.72 1.17 -2.18
C ILE A 265 18.60 1.82 -0.80
N MET A 266 19.69 1.80 -0.03
CA MET A 266 19.78 2.35 1.32
C MET A 266 20.29 3.80 1.27
N GLY A 267 19.47 4.71 1.78
CA GLY A 267 19.82 6.08 2.14
C GLY A 267 19.96 6.28 3.65
N ALA A 268 20.06 5.21 4.45
CA ALA A 268 20.24 5.33 5.90
C ALA A 268 21.47 6.18 6.24
N ASN A 269 21.37 7.10 7.19
CA ASN A 269 22.54 7.84 7.66
C ASN A 269 23.21 7.09 8.82
N PRO A 270 24.39 6.45 8.62
CA PRO A 270 25.06 5.68 9.67
C PRO A 270 25.64 6.56 10.79
N GLU A 271 25.78 7.86 10.58
CA GLU A 271 26.32 8.80 11.56
C GLU A 271 25.30 9.13 12.68
N LEU A 272 24.02 8.86 12.44
CA LEU A 272 22.98 9.14 13.42
C LEU A 272 22.90 8.03 14.48
N PRO A 273 22.90 8.39 15.79
CA PRO A 273 22.85 7.40 16.86
C PRO A 273 21.62 6.49 16.76
N GLY A 274 21.85 5.19 16.89
CA GLY A 274 20.78 4.20 16.94
C GLY A 274 20.21 3.76 15.59
N ASN A 275 20.60 4.38 14.48
CA ASN A 275 20.10 3.96 13.16
C ASN A 275 20.49 2.52 12.82
N ARG A 276 19.60 1.83 12.11
CA ARG A 276 19.82 0.48 11.57
C ARG A 276 19.41 0.42 10.11
N ALA A 277 20.27 -0.11 9.26
CA ALA A 277 19.92 -0.39 7.88
C ALA A 277 18.93 -1.56 7.80
N VAL A 278 19.29 -2.68 8.41
CA VAL A 278 18.54 -3.94 8.35
C VAL A 278 18.45 -4.56 9.74
N VAL A 279 17.26 -5.01 10.12
CA VAL A 279 16.98 -5.84 11.30
C VAL A 279 16.22 -7.08 10.83
N LEU A 280 16.82 -8.25 11.01
CA LEU A 280 16.17 -9.55 10.79
C LEU A 280 15.64 -10.06 12.13
N ASP A 281 14.32 -10.03 12.30
CA ASP A 281 13.66 -10.51 13.52
C ASP A 281 13.58 -12.05 13.55
N PRO A 282 13.35 -12.67 14.73
CA PRO A 282 13.19 -14.11 14.85
C PRO A 282 12.15 -14.69 13.87
N GLY A 283 12.55 -15.72 13.14
CA GLY A 283 11.73 -16.36 12.11
C GLY A 283 12.07 -15.95 10.68
N ALA A 284 12.82 -14.86 10.48
CA ALA A 284 13.30 -14.46 9.17
C ALA A 284 14.26 -15.51 8.59
N ARG A 285 13.91 -16.17 7.48
CA ARG A 285 14.77 -17.22 6.91
C ARG A 285 14.63 -17.33 5.40
N TYR A 286 15.69 -17.80 4.74
CA TYR A 286 15.74 -17.97 3.29
C TYR A 286 15.54 -16.68 2.47
N ASN A 287 15.73 -15.50 3.07
CA ASN A 287 15.64 -14.24 2.33
C ASN A 287 16.87 -14.03 1.43
N ILE A 288 16.66 -13.38 0.29
CA ILE A 288 17.74 -12.84 -0.55
C ILE A 288 17.60 -11.32 -0.52
N ILE A 289 18.59 -10.64 0.05
CA ILE A 289 18.60 -9.18 0.21
C ILE A 289 19.76 -8.59 -0.57
N GLU A 290 19.46 -7.99 -1.72
CA GLU A 290 20.39 -7.21 -2.54
C GLU A 290 20.37 -5.75 -2.07
N VAL A 291 21.47 -5.28 -1.47
CA VAL A 291 21.56 -3.95 -0.81
C VAL A 291 22.61 -3.06 -1.46
N HIS A 292 22.26 -1.79 -1.67
CA HIS A 292 23.11 -0.76 -2.25
C HIS A 292 23.00 0.59 -1.53
N PRO A 293 24.09 1.22 -1.05
CA PRO A 293 25.47 0.73 -1.06
C PRO A 293 25.65 -0.48 -0.11
N PRO A 294 26.84 -1.12 -0.07
CA PRO A 294 27.05 -2.36 0.67
C PRO A 294 26.59 -2.29 2.13
N LEU A 295 25.92 -3.35 2.61
CA LEU A 295 25.38 -3.37 3.98
C LEU A 295 26.48 -3.22 5.05
N ALA A 296 27.71 -3.63 4.74
CA ALA A 296 28.87 -3.48 5.63
C ALA A 296 29.19 -2.01 5.99
N ASP A 297 28.68 -1.05 5.23
CA ASP A 297 28.86 0.38 5.47
C ASP A 297 27.83 0.93 6.47
N PHE A 298 26.89 0.09 6.96
CA PHE A 298 25.82 0.48 7.85
C PHE A 298 25.68 -0.44 9.07
N PRO A 299 25.18 0.08 10.22
CA PRO A 299 24.76 -0.78 11.32
C PRO A 299 23.59 -1.68 10.91
N TRP A 300 23.68 -2.98 11.21
CA TRP A 300 22.62 -3.96 10.96
C TRP A 300 22.60 -5.05 12.03
N GLU A 301 21.47 -5.73 12.18
CA GLU A 301 21.24 -6.76 13.20
C GLU A 301 20.60 -8.01 12.58
N ASP A 302 21.13 -9.19 12.93
CA ASP A 302 20.56 -10.49 12.58
C ASP A 302 20.17 -11.26 13.84
N ASN A 303 18.88 -11.21 14.17
CA ASN A 303 18.28 -11.94 15.28
C ASN A 303 17.43 -13.12 14.79
N SER A 304 17.60 -13.53 13.53
CA SER A 304 16.77 -14.57 12.91
C SER A 304 16.89 -15.94 13.59
N GLY A 305 18.08 -16.25 14.11
CA GLY A 305 18.42 -17.55 14.66
C GLY A 305 18.66 -18.63 13.59
N ASN A 306 18.88 -18.22 12.33
CA ASN A 306 19.14 -19.13 11.20
C ASN A 306 20.24 -18.54 10.29
N ASP A 307 21.06 -19.38 9.68
CA ASP A 307 22.13 -19.02 8.74
C ASP A 307 21.68 -19.01 7.26
N THR A 308 20.37 -18.93 7.04
CA THR A 308 19.75 -19.15 5.72
C THR A 308 19.48 -17.87 4.93
N ASN A 309 19.64 -16.70 5.56
CA ASN A 309 19.47 -15.41 4.89
C ASN A 309 20.74 -15.08 4.10
N ILE A 310 20.57 -14.70 2.84
CA ILE A 310 21.66 -14.32 1.94
C ILE A 310 21.60 -12.82 1.73
N ILE A 311 22.66 -12.12 2.16
CA ILE A 311 22.82 -10.69 1.93
C ILE A 311 23.85 -10.50 0.81
N LEU A 312 23.40 -9.95 -0.30
CA LEU A 312 24.21 -9.60 -1.45
C LEU A 312 24.47 -8.10 -1.42
N SER A 313 25.73 -7.71 -1.50
CA SER A 313 26.14 -6.32 -1.60
C SER A 313 27.05 -6.20 -2.80
N LEU A 314 26.64 -5.49 -3.85
CA LEU A 314 27.58 -5.18 -4.92
C LEU A 314 28.34 -3.93 -4.50
N ARG A 315 29.64 -4.09 -4.24
CA ARG A 315 30.55 -2.95 -4.28
C ARG A 315 30.58 -2.51 -5.74
N ASP A 316 30.17 -1.28 -6.01
CA ASP A 316 30.56 -0.65 -7.26
C ASP A 316 32.09 -0.61 -7.27
N HIS A 317 32.70 -1.55 -7.97
CA HIS A 317 34.08 -1.43 -8.40
C HIS A 317 34.09 -0.28 -9.40
N GLY A 318 34.22 0.94 -8.87
CA GLY A 318 34.23 2.16 -9.65
C GLY A 318 35.03 1.94 -10.92
N THR A 319 34.37 2.12 -12.06
CA THR A 319 35.07 2.39 -13.31
C THR A 319 35.80 3.72 -13.08
N ARG A 320 37.09 3.61 -12.75
CA ARG A 320 38.05 4.70 -12.81
C ARG A 320 38.20 5.18 -14.25
#